data_AF-A0A350LN52-F1
#
_entry.id   AF-A0A350LN52-F1
#
_cell.length_a   1.000
_cell.length_b   1.000
_cell.length_c   1.000
_cell.angle_alpha   90.00
_cell.angle_beta   90.00
_cell.angle_gamma   90.00
#
_symmetry.space_group_name_H-M   'P 1'
#
loop_
_entity.id
_entity.type
_entity.pdbx_description
1 polymer ?
#
loop_
_entity_poly.entity_id
_entity_poly.type
_entity_poly.pdbx_seq_one_letter_code
_entity_poly.pdbx_strand_id
1 'polypeptide(L)'
;MIRALAVLLLLCAGLAQAGPVTVEDRRGAQSFAKRPERVAVLDWALAQQVLDLDVVPVAMPEIALYSEWVATPPIPDTVADIGRRDAPDLERLAALEPDVIVISDAAPGDVARLER
;
A
#
# COMPACT_ATOMS: atom_id res chain seq x y z
N MET A 1 25.78 -37.29 2.27
CA MET A 1 24.81 -37.19 1.15
C MET A 1 23.58 -36.35 1.49
N ILE A 2 22.99 -36.47 2.69
CA ILE A 2 21.79 -35.70 3.10
C ILE A 2 22.05 -34.18 3.27
N ARG A 3 23.27 -33.78 3.69
CA ARG A 3 23.63 -32.36 3.83
C ARG A 3 23.74 -31.59 2.50
N ALA A 4 24.11 -32.27 1.41
CA ALA A 4 24.19 -31.66 0.08
C ALA A 4 22.80 -31.38 -0.53
N LEU A 5 21.80 -32.18 -0.15
CA LEU A 5 20.42 -32.04 -0.60
C LEU A 5 19.68 -30.88 0.10
N ALA A 6 20.00 -30.63 1.37
CA ALA A 6 19.44 -29.50 2.13
C ALA A 6 19.97 -28.13 1.65
N VAL A 7 21.25 -28.07 1.25
CA VAL A 7 21.85 -26.84 0.69
C VAL A 7 21.27 -26.54 -0.71
N LEU A 8 20.95 -27.57 -1.50
CA LEU A 8 20.37 -27.40 -2.84
C LEU A 8 18.90 -26.94 -2.79
N LEU A 9 18.12 -27.36 -1.78
CA LEU A 9 16.74 -26.88 -1.59
C LEU A 9 16.67 -25.41 -1.15
N LEU A 10 17.67 -24.94 -0.39
CA LEU A 10 17.81 -23.54 0.00
C LEU A 10 18.19 -22.62 -1.19
N LEU A 11 18.81 -23.15 -2.24
CA LEU A 11 19.11 -22.39 -3.46
C LEU A 11 17.90 -22.19 -4.39
N CYS A 12 16.91 -23.09 -4.37
CA CYS A 12 15.74 -22.99 -5.26
C CYS A 12 14.62 -22.07 -4.73
N ALA A 13 14.61 -21.74 -3.44
CA ALA A 13 13.62 -20.82 -2.87
C ALA A 13 13.90 -19.35 -3.23
N GLY A 14 15.10 -19.02 -3.72
CA GLY A 14 15.54 -17.65 -3.96
C GLY A 14 15.19 -17.05 -5.34
N LEU A 15 14.51 -17.78 -6.23
CA LEU A 15 14.29 -17.35 -7.62
C LEU A 15 12.83 -17.43 -8.09
N ALA A 16 11.87 -17.24 -7.20
CA ALA A 16 10.51 -16.87 -7.63
C ALA A 16 10.48 -15.36 -7.91
N GLN A 17 11.09 -14.94 -9.03
CA GLN A 17 10.86 -13.59 -9.55
C GLN A 17 9.40 -13.55 -10.00
N ALA A 18 8.52 -12.97 -9.18
CA ALA A 18 7.16 -12.67 -9.61
C ALA A 18 7.27 -11.77 -10.85
N GLY A 19 6.73 -12.24 -11.98
CA GLY A 19 6.62 -11.42 -13.19
C GLY A 19 5.77 -10.18 -12.92
N PRO A 20 5.72 -9.23 -13.87
CA PRO A 20 4.90 -8.04 -13.73
C PRO A 20 3.45 -8.42 -13.41
N VAL A 21 2.90 -7.80 -12.38
CA VAL A 21 1.50 -7.98 -11.97
C VAL A 21 0.70 -6.86 -12.60
N THR A 22 -0.32 -7.23 -13.39
CA THR A 22 -1.27 -6.27 -13.93
C THR A 22 -2.61 -6.44 -13.24
N VAL A 23 -3.17 -5.33 -12.76
CA VAL A 23 -4.48 -5.25 -12.12
C VAL A 23 -5.35 -4.33 -12.95
N GLU A 24 -6.57 -4.75 -13.28
CA GLU A 24 -7.56 -3.88 -13.88
C GLU A 24 -8.31 -3.12 -12.78
N ASP A 25 -8.29 -1.79 -12.86
CA ASP A 25 -9.15 -0.93 -12.05
C ASP A 25 -10.08 -0.08 -12.96
N ARG A 26 -10.84 0.84 -12.38
CA ARG A 26 -11.80 1.67 -13.14
C ARG A 26 -11.14 2.61 -14.15
N ARG A 27 -9.84 2.87 -14.00
CA ARG A 27 -9.00 3.67 -14.90
C ARG A 27 -8.30 2.80 -15.95
N GLY A 28 -8.50 1.47 -15.91
CA GLY A 28 -7.89 0.48 -16.79
C GLY A 28 -6.70 -0.24 -16.15
N ALA A 29 -5.88 -0.85 -16.99
CA ALA A 29 -4.76 -1.68 -16.56
C ALA A 29 -3.67 -0.88 -15.84
N GLN A 30 -3.38 -1.26 -14.60
CA GLN A 30 -2.24 -0.80 -13.81
C GLN A 30 -1.21 -1.94 -13.74
N SER A 31 0.04 -1.68 -14.13
CA SER A 31 1.08 -2.71 -14.17
C SER A 31 2.22 -2.39 -13.21
N PHE A 32 2.61 -3.38 -12.42
CA PHE A 32 3.70 -3.29 -11.44
C PHE A 32 4.80 -4.26 -11.84
N ALA A 33 5.98 -3.74 -12.17
CA ALA A 33 7.14 -4.55 -12.53
C ALA A 33 7.69 -5.38 -11.36
N LYS A 34 7.45 -4.91 -10.13
CA LYS A 34 7.78 -5.57 -8.86
C LYS A 34 6.60 -5.44 -7.91
N ARG A 35 6.54 -6.30 -6.90
CA ARG A 35 5.56 -6.16 -5.82
C ARG A 35 5.77 -4.79 -5.13
N PRO A 36 4.70 -3.98 -4.97
CA PRO A 36 4.78 -2.76 -4.17
C PRO A 36 5.07 -3.08 -2.70
N GLU A 37 5.93 -2.30 -2.07
CA GLU A 37 6.36 -2.45 -0.67
C GLU A 37 5.98 -1.25 0.20
N ARG A 38 5.68 -0.10 -0.40
CA ARG A 38 5.38 1.18 0.26
C ARG A 38 3.97 1.62 -0.10
N VAL A 39 2.99 0.98 0.52
CA VAL A 39 1.57 1.20 0.26
C VAL A 39 1.09 2.45 1.00
N ALA A 40 0.55 3.44 0.29
CA ALA A 40 -0.24 4.52 0.90
C ALA A 40 -1.73 4.27 0.66
N VAL A 41 -2.58 4.57 1.66
CA VAL A 41 -4.02 4.33 1.55
C VAL A 41 -4.80 5.59 1.91
N LEU A 42 -5.63 6.07 0.99
CA LEU A 42 -6.32 7.36 1.10
C LEU A 42 -7.79 7.19 1.50
N ASP A 43 -8.16 6.03 2.04
CA ASP A 43 -9.53 5.71 2.47
C ASP A 43 -9.50 4.78 3.70
N TRP A 44 -10.38 5.00 4.68
CA TRP A 44 -10.38 4.20 5.91
C TRP A 44 -10.85 2.77 5.72
N ALA A 45 -11.85 2.53 4.86
CA ALA A 45 -12.32 1.18 4.60
C ALA A 45 -11.26 0.38 3.84
N LEU A 46 -10.51 1.03 2.95
CA LEU A 46 -9.37 0.40 2.29
C LEU A 46 -8.20 0.19 3.26
N ALA A 47 -7.93 1.13 4.17
CA ALA A 47 -6.85 0.99 5.14
C ALA A 47 -7.07 -0.21 6.08
N GLN A 48 -8.32 -0.43 6.52
CA GLN A 48 -8.71 -1.63 7.28
C GLN A 48 -8.38 -2.91 6.52
N GLN A 49 -8.81 -3.00 5.27
CA GLN A 49 -8.57 -4.19 4.44
C GLN A 49 -7.08 -4.43 4.19
N VAL A 50 -6.29 -3.37 3.99
CA VAL A 50 -4.83 -3.47 3.81
C VAL A 50 -4.18 -4.00 5.10
N LEU A 51 -4.58 -3.50 6.26
CA LEU A 51 -4.11 -3.99 7.55
C LEU A 51 -4.52 -5.43 7.84
N ASP A 52 -5.75 -5.82 7.50
CA ASP A 52 -6.25 -7.20 7.63
C ASP A 52 -5.48 -8.20 6.74
N LEU A 53 -4.79 -7.71 5.71
CA LEU A 53 -3.88 -8.49 4.86
C LEU A 53 -2.43 -8.50 5.38
N ASP A 54 -2.22 -8.11 6.63
CA ASP A 54 -0.91 -7.97 7.29
C ASP A 54 0.03 -6.97 6.59
N VAL A 55 -0.53 -5.98 5.89
CA VAL A 55 0.24 -4.90 5.25
C VAL A 55 0.06 -3.62 6.07
N VAL A 56 1.17 -3.07 6.56
CA VAL A 56 1.17 -1.77 7.25
C VAL A 56 1.39 -0.66 6.23
N PRO A 57 0.43 0.25 6.01
CA PRO A 57 0.61 1.34 5.08
C PRO A 57 1.63 2.36 5.59
N VAL A 58 2.33 3.04 4.68
CA VAL A 58 3.23 4.15 5.05
C VAL A 58 2.45 5.43 5.38
N ALA A 59 1.22 5.56 4.87
CA ALA A 59 0.38 6.73 5.02
C ALA A 59 -1.12 6.39 5.06
N MET A 60 -1.87 7.13 5.90
CA MET A 60 -3.33 7.07 6.01
C MET A 60 -3.89 8.42 6.45
N PRO A 61 -5.07 8.87 5.98
CA PRO A 61 -5.67 10.12 6.43
C PRO A 61 -6.39 9.97 7.78
N GLU A 62 -6.41 11.06 8.56
CA GLU A 62 -7.28 11.26 9.72
C GLU A 62 -7.18 10.13 10.76
N ILE A 63 -5.96 9.73 11.14
CA ILE A 63 -5.73 8.55 12.01
C ILE A 63 -6.41 8.73 13.36
N ALA A 64 -6.31 9.91 13.96
CA ALA A 64 -6.96 10.19 15.24
C ALA A 64 -8.48 10.00 15.19
N LEU A 65 -9.11 10.46 14.10
CA LEU A 65 -10.56 10.33 13.91
C LEU A 65 -10.92 8.87 13.57
N TYR A 66 -10.10 8.17 12.79
CA TYR A 66 -10.28 6.73 12.58
C TYR A 66 -10.26 5.97 13.91
N SER A 67 -9.29 6.26 14.79
CA SER A 67 -9.17 5.62 16.11
C SER A 67 -10.37 5.89 17.02
N GLU A 68 -11.04 7.03 16.87
CA GLU A 68 -12.25 7.37 17.63
C GLU A 68 -13.50 6.65 17.09
N TRP A 69 -13.68 6.62 15.76
CA TRP A 69 -14.94 6.20 15.14
C TRP A 69 -14.97 4.74 14.68
N VAL A 70 -13.81 4.19 14.33
CA VAL A 70 -13.67 2.81 13.81
C VAL A 70 -12.86 1.95 14.77
N ALA A 71 -11.74 2.48 15.27
CA ALA A 71 -10.84 1.90 16.27
C ALA A 71 -10.12 0.59 15.91
N THR A 72 -10.70 -0.30 15.09
CA THR A 72 -10.15 -1.62 14.75
C THR A 72 -10.11 -1.85 13.23
N PRO A 73 -9.01 -2.40 12.69
CA PRO A 73 -7.71 -2.66 13.34
C PRO A 73 -7.01 -1.40 13.88
N PRO A 74 -6.22 -1.51 14.96
CA PRO A 74 -5.43 -0.39 15.45
C PRO A 74 -4.39 0.01 14.39
N ILE A 75 -4.23 1.32 14.20
CA ILE A 75 -3.23 1.85 13.27
C ILE A 75 -1.88 1.91 14.00
N PRO A 76 -0.82 1.29 13.47
CA PRO A 76 0.52 1.40 14.05
C PRO A 76 1.03 2.84 14.05
N ASP A 77 1.78 3.23 15.09
CA ASP A 77 2.38 4.58 15.19
C ASP A 77 3.39 4.89 14.07
N THR A 78 3.81 3.89 13.30
CA THR A 78 4.68 4.05 12.13
C THR A 78 3.95 4.60 10.90
N VAL A 79 2.61 4.60 10.90
CA VAL A 79 1.81 5.11 9.78
C VAL A 79 1.72 6.63 9.87
N ALA A 80 2.10 7.32 8.80
CA ALA A 80 2.04 8.77 8.78
C ALA A 80 0.62 9.27 8.49
N ASP A 81 0.14 10.22 9.31
CA ASP A 81 -1.10 10.94 9.01
C ASP A 81 -0.87 11.95 7.87
N ILE A 82 -1.64 11.81 6.79
CA ILE A 82 -1.60 12.70 5.61
C ILE A 82 -2.75 13.71 5.59
N GLY A 83 -3.33 14.03 6.75
CA GLY A 83 -4.37 15.03 6.89
C GLY A 83 -5.74 14.48 6.50
N ARG A 84 -6.56 15.32 5.85
CA ARG A 84 -7.98 15.04 5.64
C ARG A 84 -8.20 14.05 4.50
N ARG A 85 -9.20 13.17 4.60
CA ARG A 85 -9.52 12.24 3.53
C ARG A 85 -10.06 12.92 2.27
N ASP A 86 -10.80 14.01 2.40
CA ASP A 86 -11.34 14.79 1.27
C ASP A 86 -10.35 15.83 0.71
N ALA A 87 -9.26 16.09 1.44
CA ALA A 87 -8.19 17.00 1.03
C ALA A 87 -6.85 16.56 1.65
N PRO A 88 -6.27 15.45 1.18
CA PRO A 88 -5.02 14.92 1.74
C PRO A 88 -3.85 15.85 1.44
N ASP A 89 -2.87 15.87 2.34
CA ASP A 89 -1.60 16.56 2.18
C ASP A 89 -0.73 15.81 1.17
N LEU A 90 -0.79 16.25 -0.08
CA LEU A 90 -0.08 15.62 -1.19
C LEU A 90 1.43 15.85 -1.13
N GLU A 91 1.88 16.96 -0.54
CA GLU A 91 3.33 17.21 -0.37
C GLU A 91 3.92 16.22 0.64
N ARG A 92 3.22 16.02 1.76
CA ARG A 92 3.60 15.02 2.76
C ARG A 92 3.51 13.61 2.20
N LEU A 93 2.46 13.29 1.43
CA LEU A 93 2.33 11.99 0.78
C LEU A 93 3.50 11.72 -0.19
N ALA A 94 3.85 12.69 -1.05
CA ALA A 94 4.96 12.58 -1.98
C ALA A 94 6.31 12.39 -1.26
N ALA A 95 6.53 13.11 -0.15
CA ALA A 95 7.74 12.98 0.66
C ALA A 95 7.89 11.59 1.31
N LEU A 96 6.81 10.81 1.43
CA LEU A 96 6.85 9.44 1.92
C LEU A 96 7.16 8.43 0.81
N GLU A 97 7.31 8.85 -0.45
CA GLU A 97 7.72 8.00 -1.58
C GLU A 97 6.95 6.65 -1.64
N PRO A 98 5.61 6.65 -1.64
CA PRO A 98 4.85 5.41 -1.83
C PRO A 98 5.07 4.86 -3.23
N ASP A 99 5.10 3.53 -3.36
CA ASP A 99 5.21 2.85 -4.66
C ASP A 99 3.87 2.29 -5.15
N VAL A 100 2.82 2.40 -4.34
CA VAL A 100 1.41 2.27 -4.74
C VAL A 100 0.53 3.12 -3.83
N ILE A 101 -0.47 3.77 -4.44
CA ILE A 101 -1.49 4.53 -3.73
C ILE A 101 -2.83 3.83 -3.96
N VAL A 102 -3.47 3.38 -2.88
CA VAL A 102 -4.78 2.74 -2.88
C VAL A 102 -5.81 3.77 -2.43
N ILE A 103 -6.72 4.12 -3.33
CA ILE A 103 -7.75 5.14 -3.09
C ILE A 103 -9.11 4.60 -3.55
N SER A 104 -10.18 5.06 -2.89
CA SER A 104 -11.54 4.80 -3.33
C SER A 104 -11.88 5.66 -4.56
N ASP A 105 -13.15 5.94 -4.81
CA ASP A 105 -13.53 6.68 -6.02
C ASP A 105 -12.99 8.12 -5.98
N ALA A 106 -11.93 8.36 -6.74
CA ALA A 106 -11.27 9.67 -6.83
C ALA A 106 -11.63 10.35 -8.15
N ALA A 107 -11.89 11.65 -8.11
CA ALA A 107 -12.14 12.42 -9.32
C ALA A 107 -10.87 12.41 -10.22
N PRO A 108 -11.00 12.41 -11.56
CA PRO A 108 -9.84 12.37 -12.46
C PRO A 108 -8.79 13.47 -12.20
N GLY A 109 -9.23 14.65 -11.75
CA GLY A 109 -8.33 15.75 -11.41
C GLY A 109 -7.46 15.48 -10.17
N ASP A 110 -7.95 14.67 -9.22
CA ASP A 110 -7.19 14.28 -8.02
C ASP A 110 -6.21 13.16 -8.35
N VAL A 111 -6.61 12.20 -9.18
CA VAL A 111 -5.71 11.16 -9.69
C VAL A 111 -4.49 11.78 -10.39
N ALA A 112 -4.72 12.76 -11.28
CA ALA A 112 -3.64 13.44 -11.99
C ALA A 112 -2.71 14.28 -11.08
N ARG A 113 -3.06 14.49 -9.81
CA ARG A 113 -2.16 15.09 -8.81
C ARG A 113 -1.32 14.03 -8.09
N LEU A 114 -1.88 12.84 -7.90
CA LEU A 114 -1.20 11.70 -7.25
C LEU A 114 -0.15 11.04 -8.15
N GLU A 115 -0.31 11.16 -9.48
CA GLU A 115 0.62 10.59 -10.46
C GLU A 115 1.86 11.47 -10.75
N ARG A 116 2.01 12.60 -10.05
CA ARG A 116 3.14 13.51 -10.22
C ARG A 116 4.23 13.25 -9.20
#